data_AF-A0A1V4MBZ0-F1
#
_entry.id   AF-A0A1V4MBZ0-F1
#
_cell.length_a   1.000
_cell.length_b   1.000
_cell.length_c   1.000
_cell.angle_alpha   90.00
_cell.angle_beta   90.00
_cell.angle_gamma   90.00
#
_symmetry.space_group_name_H-M   'P 1'
#
loop_
_entity.id
_entity.type
_entity.pdbx_description
1 polymer ?
#
loop_
_entity_poly.entity_id
_entity_poly.type
_entity_poly.pdbx_seq_one_letter_code
_entity_poly.pdbx_strand_id
1 'polypeptide(L)'
;MKKDEYLSKNEVGSFIEWLIPRLDQENLFQHSYVDRRSGITWQCNSVYDAYKKYRWGFSFIDENGITQTGTTYADNELALNKLRNKLREAYLNQDAEALCNISCIVLEWGKVSNWNSNWCKTKRDKLFQLYGKGMSMLKPAIADDSGPFPERFNSGMTKIYSLLLNDFIIYDGRVGAALGYLVICYCRRCRFTSVPPLIKFPWAPGKETNSANPKNRDPSSGNLLIEPISGSAEHARWNLRASWLLKEAASRSKKFSNLAEPLRAIEAGLFMIGYDLGDQNKMQAQSPGKNRFAAQKEEYPYITLGKGYKFRVDYDPGKESLTFSYPMKKNGKIRAADHFSLHEIQRVIVYLKEQFAGHPFPLANNVERLNKYTENNGLGMAIRTLPQTVAKAQAASYLGPYLERVGVFKLIVPRPARWRLVVDPEDVTELIKEYHEQ
;
A
#
# COMPACT_ATOMS: atom_id res chain seq x y z
N MET A 1 11.00 0.01 -20.51
CA MET A 1 12.43 0.03 -20.18
C MET A 1 12.93 -1.37 -19.90
N LYS A 2 14.14 -1.65 -20.38
CA LYS A 2 14.86 -2.90 -20.08
C LYS A 2 15.42 -2.88 -18.65
N LYS A 3 15.87 -4.04 -18.17
CA LYS A 3 16.45 -4.22 -16.83
C LYS A 3 17.51 -3.15 -16.49
N ASP A 4 18.52 -2.99 -17.33
CA ASP A 4 19.66 -2.11 -17.03
C ASP A 4 19.22 -0.64 -17.00
N GLU A 5 18.31 -0.24 -17.89
CA GLU A 5 17.72 1.10 -17.90
C GLU A 5 16.86 1.38 -16.66
N TYR A 6 16.18 0.36 -16.12
CA TYR A 6 15.39 0.46 -14.89
C TYR A 6 16.31 0.61 -13.67
N LEU A 7 17.33 -0.24 -13.57
CA LEU A 7 18.29 -0.24 -12.46
C LEU A 7 19.18 1.01 -12.45
N SER A 8 19.44 1.62 -13.61
CA SER A 8 20.23 2.85 -13.71
C SER A 8 19.47 4.12 -13.29
N LYS A 9 18.16 4.04 -12.99
CA LYS A 9 17.39 5.19 -12.52
C LYS A 9 17.79 5.54 -11.10
N ASN A 10 18.07 6.82 -10.85
CA ASN A 10 18.56 7.29 -9.55
C ASN A 10 17.65 6.88 -8.38
N GLU A 11 16.32 6.99 -8.54
CA GLU A 11 15.36 6.59 -7.50
C GLU A 11 15.37 5.08 -7.21
N VAL A 12 15.62 4.25 -8.23
CA VAL A 12 15.72 2.79 -8.10
C VAL A 12 17.05 2.41 -7.45
N GLY A 13 18.16 2.94 -7.96
CA GLY A 13 19.50 2.70 -7.41
C GLY A 13 19.60 3.13 -5.95
N SER A 14 19.14 4.34 -5.61
CA SER A 14 19.15 4.85 -4.24
C SER A 14 18.29 4.00 -3.29
N PHE A 15 17.14 3.50 -3.77
CA PHE A 15 16.34 2.57 -2.98
C PHE A 15 17.02 1.22 -2.78
N ILE A 16 17.71 0.68 -3.79
CA ILE A 16 18.50 -0.56 -3.67
C ILE A 16 19.62 -0.40 -2.64
N GLU A 17 20.40 0.69 -2.70
CA GLU A 17 21.43 0.98 -1.69
C GLU A 17 20.88 1.01 -0.28
N TRP A 18 19.70 1.63 -0.11
CA TRP A 18 19.02 1.69 1.17
C TRP A 18 18.48 0.32 1.60
N LEU A 19 18.00 -0.51 0.66
CA LEU A 19 17.38 -1.80 0.92
C LEU A 19 18.41 -2.86 1.33
N ILE A 20 19.57 -2.93 0.68
CA ILE A 20 20.60 -3.96 0.91
C ILE A 20 20.90 -4.20 2.40
N PRO A 21 21.26 -3.18 3.23
CA PRO A 21 21.57 -3.43 4.62
C PRO A 21 20.33 -3.88 5.45
N ARG A 22 19.11 -3.56 5.00
CA ARG A 22 17.85 -4.00 5.65
C ARG A 22 17.46 -5.43 5.29
N LEU A 23 18.05 -5.97 4.22
CA LEU A 23 17.87 -7.37 3.89
C LEU A 23 18.48 -8.27 4.97
N ASP A 24 19.68 -7.98 5.48
CA ASP A 24 20.43 -8.95 6.28
C ASP A 24 21.17 -8.43 7.53
N GLN A 25 21.30 -7.11 7.71
CA GLN A 25 21.86 -6.53 8.93
C GLN A 25 20.76 -6.39 9.98
N GLU A 26 21.09 -6.83 11.19
CA GLU A 26 20.13 -6.87 12.28
C GLU A 26 19.77 -5.46 12.75
N ASN A 27 18.50 -5.28 13.10
CA ASN A 27 17.92 -4.07 13.69
C ASN A 27 17.86 -2.84 12.76
N LEU A 28 18.25 -2.95 11.48
CA LEU A 28 18.02 -1.86 10.50
C LEU A 28 16.61 -1.88 9.90
N PHE A 29 15.91 -3.00 10.04
CA PHE A 29 14.49 -3.15 9.72
C PHE A 29 13.85 -4.04 10.78
N GLN A 30 12.78 -3.58 11.41
CA GLN A 30 12.04 -4.36 12.39
C GLN A 30 10.57 -4.39 12.00
N HIS A 31 9.95 -5.54 12.18
CA HIS A 31 8.52 -5.70 11.93
C HIS A 31 7.93 -6.70 12.90
N SER A 32 6.70 -6.47 13.33
CA SER A 32 5.95 -7.40 14.18
C SER A 32 4.46 -7.33 13.93
N TYR A 33 3.78 -8.44 14.16
CA TYR A 33 2.32 -8.54 14.12
C TYR A 33 1.85 -9.71 14.98
N VAL A 34 0.56 -9.71 15.34
CA VAL A 34 -0.09 -10.87 15.97
C VAL A 34 -0.52 -11.85 14.88
N ASP A 35 0.02 -13.08 14.87
CA ASP A 35 -0.47 -14.11 13.96
C ASP A 35 -1.85 -14.55 14.39
N ARG A 36 -2.89 -14.05 13.71
CA ARG A 36 -4.30 -14.38 14.00
C ARG A 36 -4.61 -15.88 14.01
N ARG A 37 -3.76 -16.75 13.44
CA ARG A 37 -3.96 -18.21 13.46
C ARG A 37 -3.58 -18.85 14.80
N SER A 38 -2.57 -18.29 15.47
CA SER A 38 -2.01 -18.84 16.71
C SER A 38 -2.19 -17.91 17.91
N GLY A 39 -2.54 -16.64 17.70
CA GLY A 39 -2.56 -15.59 18.72
C GLY A 39 -1.16 -15.13 19.16
N ILE A 40 -0.10 -15.68 18.59
CA ILE A 40 1.28 -15.41 19.00
C ILE A 40 1.84 -14.21 18.23
N THR A 41 2.55 -13.32 18.94
CA THR A 41 3.32 -12.24 18.33
C THR A 41 4.47 -12.82 17.50
N TRP A 42 4.43 -12.57 16.19
CA TRP A 42 5.53 -12.84 15.27
C TRP A 42 6.35 -11.55 15.09
N GLN A 43 7.68 -11.66 15.05
CA GLN A 43 8.56 -10.51 14.86
C GLN A 43 9.86 -10.89 14.14
N CYS A 44 10.40 -9.92 13.39
CA CYS A 44 11.71 -10.01 12.77
C CYS A 44 12.54 -8.72 12.93
N ASN A 45 13.86 -8.86 12.81
CA ASN A 45 14.82 -7.74 12.87
C ASN A 45 15.62 -7.53 11.56
N SER A 46 15.23 -8.23 10.49
CA SER A 46 15.69 -8.08 9.10
C SER A 46 14.80 -8.92 8.17
N VAL A 47 14.93 -8.76 6.85
CA VAL A 47 14.26 -9.67 5.89
C VAL A 47 14.84 -11.09 5.98
N TYR A 48 16.14 -11.22 6.24
CA TYR A 48 16.81 -12.51 6.43
C TYR A 48 16.28 -13.24 7.67
N ASP A 49 16.09 -12.53 8.79
CA ASP A 49 15.47 -13.11 9.99
C ASP A 49 14.00 -13.51 9.73
N ALA A 50 13.25 -12.71 8.97
CA ALA A 50 11.90 -13.08 8.53
C ALA A 50 11.88 -14.39 7.72
N TYR A 51 12.85 -14.55 6.81
CA TYR A 51 13.07 -15.78 6.04
C TYR A 51 13.40 -16.96 6.95
N LYS A 52 14.34 -16.81 7.89
CA LYS A 52 14.73 -17.87 8.83
C LYS A 52 13.57 -18.31 9.72
N LYS A 53 12.63 -17.41 10.01
CA LYS A 53 11.41 -17.64 10.78
C LYS A 53 10.19 -17.96 9.90
N TYR A 54 10.38 -18.26 8.63
CA TYR A 54 9.28 -18.59 7.73
C TYR A 54 8.48 -19.78 8.27
N ARG A 55 7.18 -19.55 8.46
CA ARG A 55 6.25 -20.59 8.91
C ARG A 55 4.88 -20.39 8.29
N TRP A 56 4.64 -21.08 7.18
CA TRP A 56 3.37 -21.03 6.47
C TRP A 56 3.00 -22.39 5.89
N GLY A 57 1.87 -22.93 6.37
CA GLY A 57 1.36 -24.23 5.93
C GLY A 57 0.97 -24.26 4.46
N PHE A 58 1.37 -25.31 3.76
CA PHE A 58 0.84 -25.68 2.45
C PHE A 58 0.27 -27.11 2.48
N SER A 59 -0.67 -27.37 1.58
CA SER A 59 -1.23 -28.70 1.35
C SER A 59 -1.80 -28.76 -0.06
N PHE A 60 -1.44 -29.80 -0.81
CA PHE A 60 -1.97 -30.10 -2.14
C PHE A 60 -1.89 -31.60 -2.41
N ILE A 61 -2.70 -32.09 -3.35
CA ILE A 61 -2.63 -33.47 -3.83
C ILE A 61 -1.69 -33.51 -5.04
N ASP A 62 -0.71 -34.41 -5.04
CA ASP A 62 0.11 -34.64 -6.22
C ASP A 62 -0.62 -35.49 -7.28
N GLU A 63 -0.12 -35.46 -8.51
CA GLU A 63 -0.31 -36.42 -9.61
C GLU A 63 -0.60 -37.89 -9.22
N ASN A 64 -0.02 -38.43 -8.14
CA ASN A 64 -0.23 -39.83 -7.72
C ASN A 64 -1.37 -39.96 -6.70
N GLY A 65 -2.09 -38.86 -6.42
CA GLY A 65 -3.14 -38.80 -5.42
C GLY A 65 -2.62 -38.68 -3.98
N ILE A 66 -1.32 -38.40 -3.78
CA ILE A 66 -0.74 -38.33 -2.44
C ILE A 66 -0.81 -36.89 -1.93
N THR A 67 -1.33 -36.72 -0.72
CA THR A 67 -1.36 -35.42 -0.05
C THR A 67 0.05 -35.01 0.39
N GLN A 68 0.56 -33.93 -0.20
CA GLN A 68 1.80 -33.28 0.19
C GLN A 68 1.49 -32.15 1.17
N THR A 69 2.20 -32.07 2.30
CA THR A 69 2.03 -30.99 3.29
C THR A 69 3.36 -30.55 3.87
N GLY A 70 3.39 -29.35 4.46
CA GLY A 70 4.57 -28.81 5.13
C GLY A 70 4.31 -27.42 5.67
N THR A 71 5.21 -26.90 6.51
CA THR A 71 5.03 -25.58 7.13
C THR A 71 6.28 -24.71 7.15
N THR A 72 7.46 -25.29 6.99
CA THR A 72 8.74 -24.58 7.03
C THR A 72 9.18 -24.12 5.64
N TYR A 73 10.23 -23.30 5.58
CA TYR A 73 10.84 -22.91 4.30
C TYR A 73 11.40 -24.13 3.57
N ALA A 74 12.09 -25.03 4.27
CA ALA A 74 12.69 -26.22 3.68
C ALA A 74 11.64 -27.16 3.08
N ASP A 75 10.52 -27.38 3.79
CA ASP A 75 9.41 -28.18 3.25
C ASP A 75 8.88 -27.58 1.95
N ASN A 76 8.75 -26.24 1.93
CA ASN A 76 8.19 -25.51 0.82
C ASN A 76 9.14 -25.50 -0.39
N GLU A 77 10.44 -25.33 -0.16
CA GLU A 77 11.49 -25.43 -1.17
C GLU A 77 11.53 -26.81 -1.82
N LEU A 78 11.45 -27.89 -1.02
CA LEU A 78 11.36 -29.25 -1.54
C LEU A 78 10.13 -29.45 -2.42
N ALA A 79 8.95 -28.99 -1.98
CA ALA A 79 7.72 -29.08 -2.76
C ALA A 79 7.81 -28.27 -4.06
N LEU A 80 8.29 -27.03 -4.00
CA LEU A 80 8.41 -26.16 -5.16
C LEU A 80 9.44 -26.69 -6.16
N ASN A 81 10.54 -27.29 -5.73
CA ASN A 81 11.53 -27.89 -6.63
C ASN A 81 10.92 -29.07 -7.41
N LYS A 82 10.12 -29.92 -6.76
CA LYS A 82 9.39 -31.00 -7.43
C LYS A 82 8.40 -30.44 -8.46
N LEU A 83 7.59 -29.44 -8.07
CA LEU A 83 6.62 -28.80 -8.96
C LEU A 83 7.31 -28.09 -10.13
N ARG A 84 8.45 -27.42 -9.89
CA ARG A 84 9.29 -26.75 -10.90
C ARG A 84 9.72 -27.73 -11.98
N ASN A 85 10.31 -28.85 -11.57
CA ASN A 85 10.87 -29.84 -12.49
C ASN A 85 9.77 -30.43 -13.38
N LYS A 86 8.64 -30.83 -12.79
CA LYS A 86 7.50 -31.38 -13.53
C LYS A 86 6.84 -30.38 -14.46
N LEU A 87 6.67 -29.14 -14.02
CA LEU A 87 6.09 -28.08 -14.85
C LEU A 87 6.98 -27.78 -16.06
N ARG A 88 8.31 -27.75 -15.86
CA ARG A 88 9.27 -27.54 -16.95
C ARG A 88 9.33 -28.74 -17.89
N GLU A 89 9.34 -29.96 -17.37
CA GLU A 89 9.32 -31.19 -18.15
C GLU A 89 8.08 -31.27 -19.03
N ALA A 90 6.88 -31.07 -18.45
CA ALA A 90 5.63 -31.06 -19.20
C ALA A 90 5.61 -29.97 -20.29
N TYR A 91 6.15 -28.78 -20.00
CA TYR A 91 6.29 -27.71 -20.99
C TYR A 91 7.25 -28.09 -22.13
N LEU A 92 8.41 -28.65 -21.82
CA LEU A 92 9.43 -29.05 -22.80
C LEU A 92 8.92 -30.16 -23.73
N ASN A 93 8.21 -31.13 -23.17
CA ASN A 93 7.61 -32.23 -23.92
C ASN A 93 6.35 -31.81 -24.71
N GLN A 94 5.88 -30.57 -24.52
CA GLN A 94 4.64 -30.04 -25.10
C GLN A 94 3.42 -30.91 -24.77
N ASP A 95 3.45 -31.59 -23.64
CA ASP A 95 2.36 -32.44 -23.17
C ASP A 95 1.27 -31.56 -22.57
N ALA A 96 0.22 -31.32 -23.35
CA ALA A 96 -0.87 -30.43 -22.96
C ALA A 96 -1.63 -30.92 -21.71
N GLU A 97 -1.75 -32.23 -21.53
CA GLU A 97 -2.44 -32.82 -20.39
C GLU A 97 -1.59 -32.71 -19.13
N ALA A 98 -0.33 -33.16 -19.18
CA ALA A 98 0.60 -33.04 -18.06
C ALA A 98 0.80 -31.58 -17.67
N LEU A 99 0.94 -30.66 -18.64
CA LEU A 99 1.12 -29.24 -18.41
C LEU A 99 -0.09 -28.62 -17.72
N CYS A 100 -1.31 -28.98 -18.13
CA CYS A 100 -2.53 -28.52 -17.47
C CYS A 100 -2.65 -29.09 -16.06
N ASN A 101 -2.37 -30.38 -15.87
CA ASN A 101 -2.46 -31.04 -14.57
C ASN A 101 -1.50 -30.41 -13.56
N ILE A 102 -0.20 -30.34 -13.89
CA ILE A 102 0.79 -29.76 -12.98
C ILE A 102 0.56 -28.26 -12.74
N SER A 103 0.05 -27.52 -13.73
CA SER A 103 -0.37 -26.13 -13.52
C SER A 103 -1.50 -26.02 -12.50
N CYS A 104 -2.48 -26.93 -12.54
CA CYS A 104 -3.55 -26.98 -11.53
C CYS A 104 -3.00 -27.30 -10.13
N ILE A 105 -2.04 -28.22 -10.02
CA ILE A 105 -1.38 -28.57 -8.76
C ILE A 105 -0.61 -27.37 -8.19
N VAL A 106 0.13 -26.62 -9.01
CA VAL A 106 0.82 -25.39 -8.57
C VAL A 106 -0.18 -24.35 -8.03
N LEU A 107 -1.33 -24.21 -8.68
CA LEU A 107 -2.38 -23.29 -8.23
C LEU A 107 -3.03 -23.75 -6.92
N GLU A 108 -3.14 -25.06 -6.70
CA GLU A 108 -3.62 -25.66 -5.45
C GLU A 108 -2.64 -25.46 -4.30
N TRP A 109 -1.35 -25.74 -4.51
CA TRP A 109 -0.29 -25.42 -3.56
C TRP A 109 -0.37 -23.95 -3.12
N GLY A 110 -0.58 -23.05 -4.08
CA GLY A 110 -0.70 -21.62 -3.84
C GLY A 110 -2.02 -21.14 -3.24
N LYS A 111 -2.99 -22.03 -2.99
CA LYS A 111 -4.37 -21.72 -2.57
C LYS A 111 -5.07 -20.68 -3.47
N VAL A 112 -4.81 -20.78 -4.77
CA VAL A 112 -5.33 -19.90 -5.82
C VAL A 112 -5.98 -20.67 -6.96
N SER A 113 -6.45 -21.90 -6.72
CA SER A 113 -7.15 -22.73 -7.71
C SER A 113 -8.43 -22.11 -8.25
N ASN A 114 -9.17 -21.39 -7.39
CA ASN A 114 -10.45 -20.78 -7.77
C ASN A 114 -10.28 -19.92 -9.04
N TRP A 115 -11.06 -20.23 -10.07
CA TRP A 115 -11.01 -19.67 -11.42
C TRP A 115 -9.74 -19.94 -12.23
N ASN A 116 -8.56 -20.02 -11.61
CA ASN A 116 -7.30 -20.26 -12.32
C ASN A 116 -7.18 -21.70 -12.83
N SER A 117 -7.56 -22.70 -12.04
CA SER A 117 -7.53 -24.09 -12.48
C SER A 117 -8.54 -24.34 -13.59
N ASN A 118 -9.74 -23.73 -13.49
CA ASN A 118 -10.72 -23.78 -14.58
C ASN A 118 -10.18 -23.15 -15.86
N TRP A 119 -9.52 -21.98 -15.76
CA TRP A 119 -8.88 -21.35 -16.91
C TRP A 119 -7.81 -22.25 -17.55
N CYS A 120 -6.99 -22.93 -16.76
CA CYS A 120 -6.00 -23.89 -17.28
C CYS A 120 -6.69 -25.04 -18.04
N LYS A 121 -7.74 -25.62 -17.45
CA LYS A 121 -8.53 -26.71 -18.07
C LYS A 121 -9.18 -26.27 -19.38
N THR A 122 -9.82 -25.10 -19.41
CA THR A 122 -10.46 -24.56 -20.64
C THR A 122 -9.44 -24.21 -21.72
N LYS A 123 -8.21 -23.86 -21.34
CA LYS A 123 -7.14 -23.48 -22.28
C LYS A 123 -6.11 -24.59 -22.48
N ARG A 124 -6.36 -25.83 -22.04
CA ARG A 124 -5.40 -26.94 -22.00
C ARG A 124 -4.53 -27.02 -23.26
N ASP A 125 -5.18 -27.15 -24.42
CA ASP A 125 -4.49 -27.36 -25.71
C ASP A 125 -3.76 -26.10 -26.22
N LYS A 126 -3.97 -24.94 -25.57
CA LYS A 126 -3.30 -23.66 -25.86
C LYS A 126 -2.30 -23.25 -24.79
N LEU A 127 -2.17 -24.00 -23.69
CA LEU A 127 -1.31 -23.61 -22.56
C LEU A 127 0.16 -23.48 -22.97
N PHE A 128 0.67 -24.40 -23.80
CA PHE A 128 2.04 -24.32 -24.31
C PHE A 128 2.30 -22.98 -25.00
N GLN A 129 1.43 -22.57 -25.93
CA GLN A 129 1.54 -21.30 -26.65
C GLN A 129 1.40 -20.09 -25.72
N LEU A 130 0.43 -20.14 -24.79
CA LEU A 130 0.18 -19.05 -23.84
C LEU A 130 1.36 -18.84 -22.88
N TYR A 131 1.91 -19.93 -22.33
CA TYR A 131 3.07 -19.87 -21.45
C TYR A 131 4.34 -19.50 -22.21
N GLY A 132 4.53 -20.02 -23.43
CA GLY A 132 5.65 -19.62 -24.28
C GLY A 132 5.65 -18.12 -24.58
N LYS A 133 4.50 -17.57 -24.96
CA LYS A 133 4.31 -16.13 -25.16
C LYS A 133 4.53 -15.34 -23.87
N GLY A 134 4.04 -15.83 -22.72
CA GLY A 134 4.25 -15.15 -21.46
C GLY A 134 5.71 -15.17 -21.01
N MET A 135 6.42 -16.28 -21.20
CA MET A 135 7.84 -16.37 -20.90
C MET A 135 8.69 -15.45 -21.77
N SER A 136 8.38 -15.31 -23.06
CA SER A 136 9.10 -14.37 -23.92
C SER A 136 8.91 -12.91 -23.48
N MET A 137 7.74 -12.58 -22.93
CA MET A 137 7.43 -11.25 -22.38
C MET A 137 8.01 -10.99 -20.98
N LEU A 138 8.25 -12.04 -20.19
CA LEU A 138 8.57 -11.91 -18.76
C LEU A 138 9.99 -12.34 -18.39
N LYS A 139 10.74 -12.97 -19.30
CA LYS A 139 12.09 -13.46 -19.02
C LYS A 139 12.99 -12.30 -18.55
N PRO A 140 13.44 -12.28 -17.28
CA PRO A 140 14.09 -11.10 -16.69
C PRO A 140 15.31 -10.60 -17.45
N ALA A 141 16.07 -11.49 -18.09
CA ALA A 141 17.29 -11.12 -18.82
C ALA A 141 17.03 -10.28 -20.08
N ILE A 142 15.84 -10.39 -20.69
CA ILE A 142 15.56 -9.78 -22.01
C ILE A 142 14.27 -8.98 -22.07
N ALA A 143 13.41 -9.11 -21.06
CA ALA A 143 12.10 -8.46 -21.05
C ALA A 143 12.23 -6.93 -21.04
N ASP A 144 11.25 -6.28 -21.68
CA ASP A 144 11.09 -4.84 -21.68
C ASP A 144 9.79 -4.49 -20.97
N ASP A 145 9.85 -3.73 -19.88
CA ASP A 145 8.66 -3.38 -19.13
C ASP A 145 7.73 -2.42 -19.88
N SER A 146 8.19 -1.73 -20.95
CA SER A 146 7.32 -0.92 -21.82
C SER A 146 6.58 -1.77 -22.84
N GLY A 147 6.95 -3.04 -22.98
CA GLY A 147 6.37 -3.96 -23.93
C GLY A 147 5.00 -4.50 -23.52
N PRO A 148 4.41 -5.34 -24.39
CA PRO A 148 3.18 -6.05 -24.10
C PRO A 148 3.40 -7.09 -22.99
N PHE A 149 2.34 -7.33 -22.21
CA PHE A 149 2.30 -8.35 -21.16
C PHE A 149 1.23 -9.40 -21.45
N PRO A 150 1.28 -10.56 -20.77
CA PRO A 150 0.21 -11.55 -20.85
C PRO A 150 -1.16 -10.95 -20.51
N GLU A 151 -2.17 -11.30 -21.32
CA GLU A 151 -3.55 -10.84 -21.14
C GLU A 151 -4.11 -11.22 -19.76
N ARG A 152 -3.77 -12.42 -19.28
CA ARG A 152 -4.05 -12.89 -17.92
C ARG A 152 -2.78 -12.92 -17.10
N PHE A 153 -2.72 -12.10 -16.06
CA PHE A 153 -1.65 -12.16 -15.08
C PHE A 153 -2.17 -11.78 -13.70
N ASN A 154 -2.06 -12.70 -12.74
CA ASN A 154 -2.54 -12.54 -11.37
C ASN A 154 -1.64 -13.33 -10.41
N SER A 155 -1.95 -13.36 -9.11
CA SER A 155 -1.18 -14.10 -8.10
C SER A 155 -1.04 -15.61 -8.41
N GLY A 156 -1.96 -16.21 -9.16
CA GLY A 156 -1.81 -17.59 -9.65
C GLY A 156 -0.78 -17.70 -10.77
N MET A 157 -0.84 -16.79 -11.75
CA MET A 157 0.13 -16.77 -12.84
C MET A 157 1.55 -16.44 -12.36
N THR A 158 1.72 -15.59 -11.33
CA THR A 158 3.05 -15.33 -10.75
C THR A 158 3.71 -16.62 -10.25
N LYS A 159 2.93 -17.55 -9.67
CA LYS A 159 3.41 -18.86 -9.22
C LYS A 159 3.90 -19.72 -10.38
N ILE A 160 3.07 -19.86 -11.42
CA ILE A 160 3.42 -20.60 -12.65
C ILE A 160 4.71 -20.05 -13.27
N TYR A 161 4.77 -18.74 -13.53
CA TYR A 161 5.92 -18.15 -14.19
C TYR A 161 7.18 -18.13 -13.32
N SER A 162 7.07 -18.05 -11.99
CA SER A 162 8.22 -18.16 -11.08
C SER A 162 8.88 -19.55 -11.09
N LEU A 163 8.15 -20.58 -11.54
CA LEU A 163 8.67 -21.93 -11.68
C LEU A 163 9.20 -22.18 -13.10
N LEU A 164 8.60 -21.56 -14.11
CA LEU A 164 9.07 -21.66 -15.50
C LEU A 164 10.31 -20.81 -15.77
N LEU A 165 10.39 -19.60 -15.20
CA LEU A 165 11.49 -18.65 -15.43
C LEU A 165 12.52 -18.70 -14.30
N ASN A 166 13.78 -18.45 -14.65
CA ASN A 166 14.82 -18.16 -13.66
C ASN A 166 14.76 -16.67 -13.27
N ASP A 167 15.22 -16.36 -12.06
CA ASP A 167 15.28 -15.00 -11.52
C ASP A 167 13.95 -14.24 -11.52
N PHE A 168 12.82 -14.96 -11.40
CA PHE A 168 11.47 -14.39 -11.41
C PHE A 168 10.70 -14.81 -10.16
N ILE A 169 10.19 -13.85 -9.40
CA ILE A 169 9.58 -14.10 -8.09
C ILE A 169 8.07 -14.39 -8.19
N ILE A 170 7.53 -14.99 -7.14
CA ILE A 170 6.10 -15.01 -6.83
C ILE A 170 5.73 -13.67 -6.23
N TYR A 171 5.25 -12.77 -7.08
CA TYR A 171 4.66 -11.51 -6.62
C TYR A 171 3.23 -11.73 -6.13
N ASP A 172 3.10 -12.28 -4.93
CA ASP A 172 1.83 -12.38 -4.20
C ASP A 172 1.44 -11.04 -3.57
N GLY A 173 0.16 -10.88 -3.20
CA GLY A 173 -0.33 -9.69 -2.50
C GLY A 173 0.44 -9.37 -1.21
N ARG A 174 0.95 -10.38 -0.49
CA ARG A 174 1.81 -10.16 0.69
C ARG A 174 3.20 -9.64 0.31
N VAL A 175 3.79 -10.20 -0.74
CA VAL A 175 5.10 -9.75 -1.23
C VAL A 175 5.02 -8.29 -1.68
N GLY A 176 3.96 -7.93 -2.42
CA GLY A 176 3.67 -6.54 -2.78
C GLY A 176 3.47 -5.63 -1.57
N ALA A 177 2.72 -6.07 -0.56
CA ALA A 177 2.53 -5.31 0.69
C ALA A 177 3.85 -5.05 1.43
N ALA A 178 4.71 -6.05 1.56
CA ALA A 178 6.02 -5.90 2.22
C ALA A 178 6.99 -5.01 1.43
N LEU A 179 7.04 -5.14 0.10
CA LEU A 179 7.85 -4.26 -0.74
C LEU A 179 7.37 -2.81 -0.67
N GLY A 180 6.06 -2.60 -0.79
CA GLY A 180 5.46 -1.28 -0.61
C GLY A 180 5.78 -0.72 0.78
N TYR A 181 5.74 -1.53 1.83
CA TYR A 181 6.08 -1.08 3.18
C TYR A 181 7.55 -0.63 3.30
N LEU A 182 8.48 -1.40 2.74
CA LEU A 182 9.89 -1.02 2.68
C LEU A 182 10.09 0.31 1.92
N VAL A 183 9.35 0.52 0.83
CA VAL A 183 9.37 1.78 0.08
C VAL A 183 8.84 2.94 0.92
N ILE A 184 7.80 2.73 1.71
CA ILE A 184 7.24 3.75 2.60
C ILE A 184 8.25 4.10 3.70
N CYS A 185 8.93 3.11 4.29
CA CYS A 185 10.03 3.33 5.21
C CYS A 185 11.17 4.13 4.57
N TYR A 186 11.54 3.83 3.32
CA TYR A 186 12.53 4.58 2.55
C TYR A 186 12.08 6.03 2.31
N CYS A 187 10.87 6.22 1.80
CA CYS A 187 10.30 7.54 1.53
C CYS A 187 10.25 8.41 2.79
N ARG A 188 9.85 7.84 3.94
CA ARG A 188 9.90 8.55 5.24
C ARG A 188 11.32 8.94 5.62
N ARG A 189 12.28 8.01 5.50
CA ARG A 189 13.69 8.25 5.83
C ARG A 189 14.31 9.35 4.95
N CYS A 190 13.87 9.45 3.70
CA CYS A 190 14.28 10.45 2.73
C CYS A 190 13.38 11.69 2.69
N ARG A 191 12.34 11.75 3.54
CA ARG A 191 11.35 12.83 3.63
C ARG A 191 10.64 13.14 2.30
N PHE A 192 10.36 12.12 1.50
CA PHE A 192 9.55 12.29 0.30
C PHE A 192 8.11 12.63 0.64
N THR A 193 7.51 13.52 -0.15
CA THR A 193 6.10 13.91 -0.02
C THR A 193 5.15 13.00 -0.81
N SER A 194 5.69 12.21 -1.73
CA SER A 194 4.97 11.19 -2.51
C SER A 194 5.90 10.01 -2.85
N VAL A 195 5.32 8.86 -3.19
CA VAL A 195 6.10 7.66 -3.54
C VAL A 195 6.63 7.78 -4.97
N PRO A 196 7.95 7.66 -5.22
CA PRO A 196 8.50 7.74 -6.57
C PRO A 196 7.94 6.65 -7.49
N PRO A 197 7.59 6.98 -8.74
CA PRO A 197 6.78 6.13 -9.61
C PRO A 197 7.44 4.80 -9.99
N LEU A 198 8.77 4.66 -9.97
CA LEU A 198 9.46 3.43 -10.37
C LEU A 198 9.67 2.43 -9.24
N ILE A 199 9.34 2.80 -8.00
CA ILE A 199 9.49 1.94 -6.81
C ILE A 199 8.18 1.77 -6.04
N LYS A 200 7.01 2.07 -6.61
CA LYS A 200 5.71 2.00 -5.89
C LYS A 200 5.34 0.61 -5.40
N PHE A 201 5.64 -0.46 -6.13
CA PHE A 201 5.27 -1.85 -5.81
C PHE A 201 3.84 -2.04 -5.25
N PRO A 202 2.83 -2.07 -6.14
CA PRO A 202 1.43 -2.29 -5.78
C PRO A 202 1.21 -3.57 -4.96
N TRP A 203 0.15 -3.55 -4.14
CA TRP A 203 -0.22 -4.63 -3.24
C TRP A 203 -1.63 -5.17 -3.57
N ALA A 204 -2.04 -6.25 -2.91
CA ALA A 204 -3.41 -6.76 -3.04
C ALA A 204 -4.04 -7.05 -1.68
N PRO A 205 -5.33 -6.72 -1.49
CA PRO A 205 -6.01 -6.92 -0.22
C PRO A 205 -6.06 -8.38 0.21
N GLY A 206 -6.15 -8.59 1.52
CA GLY A 206 -6.46 -9.91 2.07
C GLY A 206 -7.85 -10.38 1.62
N LYS A 207 -7.98 -11.66 1.32
CA LYS A 207 -9.30 -12.31 1.19
C LYS A 207 -9.88 -12.51 2.59
N GLU A 208 -10.39 -11.45 3.20
CA GLU A 208 -11.15 -11.52 4.44
C GLU A 208 -12.45 -10.75 4.27
N THR A 209 -13.55 -11.49 4.19
CA THR A 209 -14.91 -10.93 4.20
C THR A 209 -15.33 -10.77 5.66
N ASN A 210 -15.61 -9.55 6.11
CA ASN A 210 -16.29 -9.25 7.37
C ASN A 210 -15.61 -9.74 8.67
N SER A 211 -14.28 -9.69 8.77
CA SER A 211 -13.60 -9.89 10.05
C SER A 211 -13.63 -8.61 10.89
N ALA A 212 -13.92 -8.72 12.19
CA ALA A 212 -13.90 -7.58 13.14
C ALA A 212 -12.53 -6.88 13.24
N ASN A 213 -11.45 -7.58 12.89
CA ASN A 213 -10.09 -7.05 12.86
C ASN A 213 -9.35 -7.54 11.59
N PRO A 214 -9.59 -6.92 10.41
CA PRO A 214 -9.01 -7.38 9.15
C PRO A 214 -7.49 -7.17 9.11
N LYS A 215 -6.79 -8.08 8.43
CA LYS A 215 -5.34 -7.92 8.14
C LYS A 215 -5.09 -6.62 7.39
N ASN A 216 -4.13 -5.82 7.85
CA ASN A 216 -3.69 -4.65 7.11
C ASN A 216 -2.59 -5.04 6.12
N ARG A 217 -2.87 -4.95 4.82
CA ARG A 217 -1.86 -5.09 3.76
C ARG A 217 -1.58 -3.80 3.03
N ASP A 218 -2.24 -2.71 3.41
CA ASP A 218 -2.01 -1.40 2.81
C ASP A 218 -0.72 -0.81 3.37
N PRO A 219 0.34 -0.66 2.55
CA PRO A 219 1.57 -0.04 3.00
C PRO A 219 1.42 1.48 3.13
N SER A 220 0.40 2.09 2.51
CA SER A 220 0.25 3.54 2.44
C SER A 220 0.24 4.19 3.82
N SER A 221 0.84 5.38 3.91
CA SER A 221 0.80 6.17 5.13
C SER A 221 0.91 7.67 4.87
N GLY A 222 -0.02 8.44 5.43
CA GLY A 222 -0.11 9.87 5.18
C GLY A 222 -0.25 10.16 3.68
N ASN A 223 0.66 10.98 3.14
CA ASN A 223 0.68 11.33 1.71
C ASN A 223 1.42 10.30 0.84
N LEU A 224 2.07 9.31 1.45
CA LEU A 224 2.79 8.28 0.73
C LEU A 224 1.79 7.18 0.37
N LEU A 225 1.20 7.30 -0.82
CA LEU A 225 0.14 6.42 -1.32
C LEU A 225 0.69 5.39 -2.31
N ILE A 226 0.30 4.13 -2.11
CA ILE A 226 0.55 3.03 -3.05
C ILE A 226 -0.77 2.38 -3.37
N GLU A 227 -1.19 2.51 -4.63
CA GLU A 227 -2.45 1.95 -5.11
C GLU A 227 -2.39 0.41 -5.17
N PRO A 228 -3.51 -0.28 -4.89
CA PRO A 228 -3.62 -1.72 -5.11
C PRO A 228 -3.45 -2.07 -6.59
N ILE A 229 -3.04 -3.32 -6.86
CA ILE A 229 -2.96 -3.86 -8.22
C ILE A 229 -4.34 -3.74 -8.90
N SER A 230 -4.37 -3.10 -10.06
CA SER A 230 -5.60 -2.77 -10.80
C SER A 230 -5.82 -3.64 -12.05
N GLY A 231 -4.80 -4.38 -12.54
CA GLY A 231 -4.96 -5.22 -13.73
C GLY A 231 -3.77 -6.13 -14.07
N SER A 232 -3.97 -7.00 -15.07
CA SER A 232 -2.98 -8.01 -15.50
C SER A 232 -1.64 -7.41 -15.92
N ALA A 233 -1.67 -6.43 -16.83
CA ALA A 233 -0.44 -5.83 -17.36
C ALA A 233 0.34 -5.09 -16.26
N GLU A 234 -0.36 -4.45 -15.33
CA GLU A 234 0.27 -3.80 -14.18
C GLU A 234 0.91 -4.83 -13.24
N HIS A 235 0.22 -5.92 -12.91
CA HIS A 235 0.76 -6.98 -12.06
C HIS A 235 2.01 -7.61 -12.70
N ALA A 236 1.96 -7.87 -14.00
CA ALA A 236 3.09 -8.43 -14.76
C ALA A 236 4.31 -7.49 -14.74
N ARG A 237 4.09 -6.19 -15.01
CA ARG A 237 5.12 -5.16 -14.97
C ARG A 237 5.79 -5.06 -13.61
N TRP A 238 5.01 -5.02 -12.53
CA TRP A 238 5.57 -4.89 -11.19
C TRP A 238 6.22 -6.16 -10.68
N ASN A 239 5.76 -7.35 -11.08
CA ASN A 239 6.48 -8.58 -10.81
C ASN A 239 7.85 -8.60 -11.49
N LEU A 240 7.92 -8.19 -12.76
CA LEU A 240 9.17 -8.08 -13.51
C LEU A 240 10.15 -7.09 -12.85
N ARG A 241 9.69 -5.89 -12.52
CA ARG A 241 10.50 -4.88 -11.80
C ARG A 241 10.98 -5.36 -10.45
N ALA A 242 10.10 -6.00 -9.66
CA ALA A 242 10.47 -6.53 -8.36
C ALA A 242 11.51 -7.64 -8.48
N SER A 243 11.37 -8.50 -9.49
CA SER A 243 12.35 -9.55 -9.80
C SER A 243 13.72 -8.95 -10.14
N TRP A 244 13.79 -7.92 -10.98
CA TRP A 244 15.04 -7.21 -11.28
C TRP A 244 15.66 -6.56 -10.05
N LEU A 245 14.86 -5.81 -9.30
CA LEU A 245 15.31 -5.07 -8.13
C LEU A 245 15.84 -6.00 -7.04
N LEU A 246 15.07 -7.05 -6.70
CA LEU A 246 15.48 -7.98 -5.66
C LEU A 246 16.65 -8.85 -6.10
N LYS A 247 16.81 -9.15 -7.39
CA LYS A 247 17.99 -9.87 -7.88
C LYS A 247 19.25 -9.05 -7.66
N GLU A 248 19.19 -7.75 -7.96
CA GLU A 248 20.28 -6.81 -7.75
C GLU A 248 20.60 -6.61 -6.26
N ALA A 249 19.57 -6.48 -5.42
CA ALA A 249 19.78 -6.36 -3.98
C ALA A 249 20.32 -7.67 -3.35
N ALA A 250 19.86 -8.83 -3.83
CA ALA A 250 20.28 -10.14 -3.34
C ALA A 250 21.76 -10.44 -3.64
N SER A 251 22.24 -10.11 -4.84
CA SER A 251 23.64 -10.35 -5.22
C SER A 251 24.63 -9.52 -4.39
N ARG A 252 24.15 -8.43 -3.80
CA ARG A 252 24.95 -7.48 -3.01
C ARG A 252 24.73 -7.59 -1.50
N SER A 253 23.77 -8.41 -1.07
CA SER A 253 23.54 -8.74 0.34
C SER A 253 24.48 -9.84 0.80
N LYS A 254 25.19 -9.61 1.91
CA LYS A 254 26.17 -10.55 2.48
C LYS A 254 25.57 -11.91 2.84
N LYS A 255 24.36 -11.95 3.41
CA LYS A 255 23.74 -13.23 3.81
C LYS A 255 22.98 -13.89 2.67
N PHE A 256 22.23 -13.13 1.87
CA PHE A 256 21.45 -13.72 0.78
C PHE A 256 22.32 -14.20 -0.39
N SER A 257 23.42 -13.52 -0.72
CA SER A 257 24.29 -13.93 -1.84
C SER A 257 24.90 -15.33 -1.67
N ASN A 258 24.97 -15.84 -0.44
CA ASN A 258 25.54 -17.14 -0.11
C ASN A 258 24.51 -18.28 -0.10
N LEU A 259 23.23 -17.99 -0.34
CA LEU A 259 22.20 -19.00 -0.45
C LEU A 259 22.12 -19.58 -1.87
N ALA A 260 21.69 -20.83 -1.99
CA ALA A 260 21.48 -21.47 -3.29
C ALA A 260 20.37 -20.77 -4.11
N GLU A 261 19.27 -20.38 -3.45
CA GLU A 261 18.14 -19.69 -4.08
C GLU A 261 17.84 -18.35 -3.36
N PRO A 262 18.69 -17.31 -3.52
CA PRO A 262 18.58 -16.05 -2.77
C PRO A 262 17.23 -15.35 -2.92
N LEU A 263 16.71 -15.30 -4.15
CA LEU A 263 15.43 -14.65 -4.43
C LEU A 263 14.25 -15.36 -3.76
N ARG A 264 14.28 -16.69 -3.68
CA ARG A 264 13.23 -17.48 -3.02
C ARG A 264 13.22 -17.24 -1.52
N ALA A 265 14.40 -17.13 -0.92
CA ALA A 265 14.55 -16.78 0.49
C ALA A 265 14.04 -15.37 0.79
N ILE A 266 14.39 -14.37 -0.03
CA ILE A 266 13.86 -12.99 0.11
C ILE A 266 12.34 -12.98 -0.04
N GLU A 267 11.80 -13.64 -1.07
CA GLU A 267 10.35 -13.78 -1.29
C GLU A 267 9.65 -14.37 -0.06
N ALA A 268 10.20 -15.43 0.54
CA ALA A 268 9.66 -16.03 1.75
C ALA A 268 9.64 -15.05 2.93
N GLY A 269 10.72 -14.28 3.13
CA GLY A 269 10.78 -13.24 4.15
C GLY A 269 9.73 -12.15 3.94
N LEU A 270 9.63 -11.63 2.71
CA LEU A 270 8.63 -10.62 2.32
C LEU A 270 7.20 -11.15 2.47
N PHE A 271 6.96 -12.42 2.15
CA PHE A 271 5.66 -13.06 2.29
C PHE A 271 5.21 -13.12 3.76
N MET A 272 6.13 -13.35 4.69
CA MET A 272 5.85 -13.31 6.13
C MET A 272 5.58 -11.88 6.61
N ILE A 273 6.44 -10.92 6.24
CA ILE A 273 6.28 -9.50 6.60
C ILE A 273 4.93 -8.96 6.13
N GLY A 274 4.56 -9.23 4.88
CA GLY A 274 3.33 -8.74 4.27
C GLY A 274 2.06 -9.51 4.65
N TYR A 275 2.14 -10.42 5.62
CA TYR A 275 0.96 -11.05 6.21
C TYR A 275 0.02 -10.01 6.83
N ASP A 276 0.61 -9.12 7.63
CA ASP A 276 -0.04 -7.98 8.25
C ASP A 276 1.03 -6.91 8.55
N LEU A 277 0.79 -5.69 8.09
CA LEU A 277 1.63 -4.51 8.33
C LEU A 277 1.27 -3.80 9.64
N GLY A 278 0.22 -4.27 10.33
CA GLY A 278 -0.28 -3.72 11.58
C GLY A 278 -0.83 -2.30 11.45
N ASP A 279 -1.19 -1.70 12.60
CA ASP A 279 -1.50 -0.26 12.70
C ASP A 279 -0.25 0.60 12.95
N GLN A 280 0.95 0.00 12.99
CA GLN A 280 2.23 0.69 13.17
C GLN A 280 2.47 1.77 12.10
N ASN A 281 1.81 1.68 10.93
CA ASN A 281 1.81 2.73 9.90
C ASN A 281 0.93 3.95 10.18
N LYS A 282 0.17 3.95 11.30
CA LYS A 282 -0.62 5.08 11.77
C LYS A 282 -0.05 5.73 13.05
N MET A 283 0.88 5.06 13.75
CA MET A 283 1.35 5.50 15.08
C MET A 283 2.84 5.89 15.18
N GLN A 284 3.61 5.94 14.09
CA GLN A 284 4.99 6.45 14.11
C GLN A 284 5.13 7.78 13.35
N ALA A 285 4.45 8.81 13.86
CA ALA A 285 4.96 10.18 13.81
C ALA A 285 5.65 10.43 15.17
N GLN A 286 6.87 9.91 15.34
CA GLN A 286 7.71 10.29 16.49
C GLN A 286 8.76 11.30 16.02
N SER A 287 8.61 12.49 16.58
CA SER A 287 9.49 13.67 16.69
C SER A 287 10.74 13.75 15.80
N PRO A 288 10.86 14.77 14.93
CA PRO A 288 12.06 14.99 14.15
C PRO A 288 13.21 15.46 15.06
N GLY A 289 14.24 14.63 15.17
CA GLY A 289 15.57 15.08 15.52
C GLY A 289 15.97 16.24 14.60
N LYS A 290 16.27 17.38 15.23
CA LYS A 290 16.68 18.64 14.61
C LYS A 290 17.74 18.39 13.55
N ASN A 291 17.44 18.70 12.28
CA ASN A 291 18.40 19.28 11.35
C ASN A 291 17.69 19.89 10.14
N ARG A 292 17.95 21.19 9.99
CA ARG A 292 17.43 22.12 8.99
C ARG A 292 17.98 21.79 7.60
N PHE A 293 17.08 21.61 6.63
CA PHE A 293 17.34 21.97 5.24
C PHE A 293 16.04 22.56 4.67
N ALA A 294 16.13 23.77 4.12
CA ALA A 294 15.02 24.54 3.60
C ALA A 294 14.38 23.82 2.40
N ALA A 295 13.15 23.33 2.57
CA ALA A 295 12.32 22.80 1.50
C ALA A 295 11.50 23.94 0.89
N GLN A 296 11.48 24.02 -0.45
CA GLN A 296 10.58 24.92 -1.19
C GLN A 296 9.13 24.60 -0.81
N LYS A 297 8.44 25.56 -0.16
CA LYS A 297 7.03 25.45 0.25
C LYS A 297 6.13 25.36 -0.99
N GLU A 298 5.42 24.25 -1.17
CA GLU A 298 4.31 24.17 -2.11
C GLU A 298 3.22 25.16 -1.68
N GLU A 299 2.79 26.06 -2.58
CA GLU A 299 2.02 27.26 -2.23
C GLU A 299 0.60 26.96 -1.72
N TYR A 300 -0.01 25.83 -2.10
CA TYR A 300 -1.36 25.41 -1.69
C TYR A 300 -1.41 23.89 -1.40
N PRO A 301 -0.96 23.45 -0.21
CA PRO A 301 -0.69 22.03 0.08
C PRO A 301 -1.94 21.19 0.43
N TYR A 302 -3.12 21.80 0.58
CA TYR A 302 -4.35 21.09 0.96
C TYR A 302 -5.32 20.95 -0.21
N ILE A 303 -6.19 19.92 -0.18
CA ILE A 303 -7.16 19.63 -1.24
C ILE A 303 -8.52 19.29 -0.64
N THR A 304 -9.62 19.81 -1.22
CA THR A 304 -10.99 19.45 -0.81
C THR A 304 -11.39 18.06 -1.30
N LEU A 305 -12.06 17.25 -0.47
CA LEU A 305 -12.44 15.86 -0.81
C LEU A 305 -13.48 15.73 -1.95
N GLY A 306 -14.28 16.78 -2.17
CA GLY A 306 -15.30 16.79 -3.21
C GLY A 306 -14.73 17.07 -4.61
N LYS A 307 -14.41 18.34 -4.87
CA LYS A 307 -14.03 18.83 -6.20
C LYS A 307 -12.52 18.95 -6.41
N GLY A 308 -11.69 18.56 -5.43
CA GLY A 308 -10.24 18.61 -5.57
C GLY A 308 -9.65 20.03 -5.57
N TYR A 309 -10.37 21.03 -5.05
CA TYR A 309 -9.84 22.39 -4.98
C TYR A 309 -8.66 22.49 -4.02
N LYS A 310 -7.56 23.06 -4.49
CA LYS A 310 -6.37 23.35 -3.68
C LYS A 310 -6.59 24.56 -2.76
N PHE A 311 -5.97 24.56 -1.59
CA PHE A 311 -5.98 25.69 -0.66
C PHE A 311 -4.74 25.67 0.26
N ARG A 312 -4.49 26.80 0.93
CA ARG A 312 -3.46 26.96 1.97
C ARG A 312 -4.12 27.37 3.27
N VAL A 313 -3.54 26.96 4.39
CA VAL A 313 -3.93 27.41 5.72
C VAL A 313 -2.73 28.07 6.37
N ASP A 314 -2.90 29.31 6.78
CA ASP A 314 -1.89 30.08 7.52
C ASP A 314 -2.39 30.27 8.96
N TYR A 315 -1.56 29.92 9.95
CA TYR A 315 -1.83 30.17 11.37
C TYR A 315 -1.20 31.50 11.80
N ASP A 316 -1.98 32.34 12.46
CA ASP A 316 -1.54 33.57 13.12
C ASP A 316 -1.56 33.33 14.64
N PRO A 317 -0.39 33.09 15.27
CA PRO A 317 -0.30 32.87 16.72
C PRO A 317 -0.76 34.09 17.53
N GLY A 318 -0.53 35.31 17.02
CA GLY A 318 -0.89 36.55 17.72
C GLY A 318 -2.40 36.78 17.80
N LYS A 319 -3.15 36.19 16.86
CA LYS A 319 -4.63 36.25 16.83
C LYS A 319 -5.31 34.94 17.17
N GLU A 320 -4.53 33.89 17.47
CA GLU A 320 -5.00 32.51 17.59
C GLU A 320 -6.04 32.16 16.51
N SER A 321 -5.66 32.34 15.24
CA SER A 321 -6.59 32.17 14.13
C SER A 321 -5.95 31.55 12.90
N LEU A 322 -6.78 30.87 12.11
CA LEU A 322 -6.44 30.26 10.84
C LEU A 322 -7.05 31.06 9.69
N THR A 323 -6.24 31.29 8.64
CA THR A 323 -6.66 31.91 7.39
C THR A 323 -6.56 30.90 6.25
N PHE A 324 -7.68 30.63 5.59
CA PHE A 324 -7.78 29.71 4.46
C PHE A 324 -7.72 30.51 3.16
N SER A 325 -6.64 30.32 2.39
CA SER A 325 -6.38 31.03 1.13
C SER A 325 -6.51 30.11 -0.08
N TYR A 326 -6.90 30.68 -1.23
CA TYR A 326 -7.28 29.92 -2.43
C TYR A 326 -6.53 30.40 -3.68
N PRO A 327 -6.21 29.49 -4.61
CA PRO A 327 -5.61 29.86 -5.88
C PRO A 327 -6.58 30.70 -6.72
N MET A 328 -6.03 31.59 -7.55
CA MET A 328 -6.81 32.42 -8.47
C MET A 328 -7.61 31.55 -9.44
N LYS A 329 -8.89 31.86 -9.63
CA LYS A 329 -9.73 31.14 -10.60
C LYS A 329 -9.29 31.48 -12.02
N LYS A 330 -9.56 30.58 -12.98
CA LYS A 330 -9.25 30.76 -14.43
C LYS A 330 -9.78 32.06 -15.03
N ASN A 331 -10.80 32.67 -14.41
CA ASN A 331 -11.40 33.94 -14.83
C ASN A 331 -10.81 35.17 -14.11
N GLY A 332 -9.65 35.05 -13.46
CA GLY A 332 -8.98 36.14 -12.74
C GLY A 332 -9.61 36.52 -11.39
N LYS A 333 -10.73 35.91 -11.00
CA LYS A 333 -11.38 36.23 -9.72
C LYS A 333 -10.72 35.49 -8.56
N ILE A 334 -10.33 36.23 -7.52
CA ILE A 334 -9.84 35.69 -6.25
C ILE A 334 -11.04 35.45 -5.33
N ARG A 335 -11.11 34.28 -4.70
CA ARG A 335 -12.08 34.00 -3.64
C ARG A 335 -11.58 34.65 -2.35
N ALA A 336 -12.44 35.36 -1.63
CA ALA A 336 -12.11 35.89 -0.30
C ALA A 336 -11.69 34.76 0.65
N ALA A 337 -10.65 35.01 1.46
CA ALA A 337 -10.16 34.04 2.43
C ALA A 337 -11.22 33.76 3.51
N ASP A 338 -11.27 32.52 3.98
CA ASP A 338 -12.09 32.16 5.14
C ASP A 338 -11.24 32.22 6.41
N HIS A 339 -11.78 32.79 7.49
CA HIS A 339 -11.06 32.96 8.76
C HIS A 339 -11.77 32.22 9.89
N PHE A 340 -11.00 31.50 10.71
CA PHE A 340 -11.48 30.80 11.90
C PHE A 340 -10.58 31.09 13.09
N SER A 341 -11.13 31.62 14.19
CA SER A 341 -10.38 31.60 15.46
C SER A 341 -10.31 30.17 16.02
N LEU A 342 -9.30 29.87 16.83
CA LEU A 342 -9.22 28.57 17.49
C LEU A 342 -10.44 28.34 18.40
N HIS A 343 -10.96 29.40 19.01
CA HIS A 343 -12.21 29.37 19.77
C HIS A 343 -13.43 28.97 18.91
N GLU A 344 -13.54 29.51 17.69
CA GLU A 344 -14.61 29.11 16.75
C GLU A 344 -14.49 27.63 16.36
N ILE A 345 -13.29 27.14 16.11
CA ILE A 345 -13.04 25.72 15.80
C ILE A 345 -13.42 24.86 17.00
N GLN A 346 -13.01 25.23 18.21
CA GLN A 346 -13.36 24.51 19.42
C GLN A 346 -14.89 24.39 19.59
N ARG A 347 -15.63 25.47 19.36
CA ARG A 347 -17.11 25.43 19.38
C ARG A 347 -17.70 24.49 18.34
N VAL A 348 -17.13 24.46 17.13
CA VAL A 348 -17.53 23.50 16.09
C VAL A 348 -17.29 22.06 16.56
N ILE A 349 -16.16 21.79 17.20
CA ILE A 349 -15.84 20.45 17.71
C ILE A 349 -16.76 20.03 18.85
N VAL A 350 -17.04 20.93 19.81
CA VAL A 350 -18.00 20.68 20.90
C VAL A 350 -19.36 20.29 20.34
N TYR A 351 -19.88 21.07 19.39
CA TYR A 351 -21.15 20.76 18.73
C TYR A 351 -21.13 19.37 18.08
N LEU A 352 -20.07 19.01 17.36
CA LEU A 352 -19.96 17.69 16.73
C LEU A 352 -19.88 16.55 17.76
N LYS A 353 -19.21 16.76 18.89
CA LYS A 353 -19.16 15.77 19.98
C LYS A 353 -20.54 15.56 20.60
N GLU A 354 -21.28 16.64 20.87
CA GLU A 354 -22.64 16.58 21.43
C GLU A 354 -23.63 15.89 20.48
N GLN A 355 -23.57 16.21 19.18
CA GLN A 355 -24.54 15.68 18.22
C GLN A 355 -24.26 14.23 17.80
N PHE A 356 -23.01 13.78 17.87
CA PHE A 356 -22.63 12.47 17.31
C PHE A 356 -22.01 11.52 18.33
N ALA A 357 -21.64 11.94 19.53
CA ALA A 357 -21.06 11.08 20.58
C ALA A 357 -19.91 10.16 20.08
N GLY A 358 -19.08 10.66 19.17
CA GLY A 358 -18.00 9.87 18.55
C GLY A 358 -18.42 8.96 17.39
N HIS A 359 -19.70 8.94 16.99
CA HIS A 359 -20.14 8.35 15.74
C HIS A 359 -19.74 9.19 14.52
N PRO A 360 -19.69 8.60 13.31
CA PRO A 360 -19.34 9.35 12.11
C PRO A 360 -20.37 10.44 11.78
N PHE A 361 -19.90 11.65 11.48
CA PHE A 361 -20.71 12.80 11.06
C PHE A 361 -20.44 13.16 9.59
N PRO A 362 -21.46 13.64 8.85
CA PRO A 362 -21.32 14.02 7.45
C PRO A 362 -20.78 15.44 7.26
N LEU A 363 -20.35 15.77 6.04
CA LEU A 363 -19.99 17.13 5.65
C LEU A 363 -21.15 18.13 5.78
N ALA A 364 -22.36 17.73 5.37
CA ALA A 364 -23.62 18.48 5.51
C ALA A 364 -23.52 19.99 5.21
N ASN A 365 -23.15 20.34 3.97
CA ASN A 365 -22.86 21.72 3.59
C ASN A 365 -23.64 22.21 2.35
N ASN A 366 -24.85 21.70 2.11
CA ASN A 366 -25.72 22.21 1.06
C ASN A 366 -26.21 23.62 1.41
N VAL A 367 -25.87 24.58 0.55
CA VAL A 367 -26.10 26.02 0.75
C VAL A 367 -27.57 26.36 0.90
N GLU A 368 -28.44 25.77 0.07
CA GLU A 368 -29.87 26.05 0.09
C GLU A 368 -30.52 25.57 1.39
N ARG A 369 -30.08 24.41 1.87
CA ARG A 369 -30.56 23.82 3.13
C ARG A 369 -29.99 24.54 4.35
N LEU A 370 -28.72 24.96 4.32
CA LEU A 370 -28.09 25.76 5.38
C LEU A 370 -28.73 27.16 5.52
N ASN A 371 -29.17 27.77 4.42
CA ASN A 371 -29.94 29.03 4.46
C ASN A 371 -31.28 28.87 5.17
N LYS A 372 -31.92 27.72 5.01
CA LYS A 372 -33.24 27.40 5.58
C LYS A 372 -33.18 26.69 6.93
N TYR A 373 -31.98 26.43 7.47
CA TYR A 373 -31.75 25.58 8.66
C TYR A 373 -32.39 24.18 8.56
N THR A 374 -32.48 23.62 7.35
CA THR A 374 -33.04 22.28 7.08
C THR A 374 -31.98 21.27 6.66
N GLU A 375 -30.70 21.62 6.77
CA GLU A 375 -29.61 20.68 6.48
C GLU A 375 -29.45 19.67 7.63
N ASN A 376 -28.96 18.47 7.29
CA ASN A 376 -28.66 17.46 8.30
C ASN A 376 -27.59 17.96 9.29
N ASN A 377 -27.63 17.46 10.54
CA ASN A 377 -26.51 17.67 11.46
C ASN A 377 -25.20 17.15 10.82
N GLY A 378 -24.12 17.88 11.02
CA GLY A 378 -22.81 17.60 10.43
C GLY A 378 -21.91 18.83 10.44
N LEU A 379 -20.77 18.76 9.76
CA LEU A 379 -19.74 19.80 9.84
C LEU A 379 -20.22 21.17 9.35
N GLY A 380 -20.96 21.23 8.24
CA GLY A 380 -21.51 22.48 7.73
C GLY A 380 -22.55 23.09 8.66
N MET A 381 -23.40 22.28 9.29
CA MET A 381 -24.34 22.76 10.30
C MET A 381 -23.63 23.24 11.58
N ALA A 382 -22.58 22.54 12.01
CA ALA A 382 -21.75 22.95 13.15
C ALA A 382 -21.07 24.31 12.93
N ILE A 383 -20.61 24.59 11.70
CA ILE A 383 -20.04 25.91 11.37
C ILE A 383 -21.15 26.97 11.29
N ARG A 384 -22.35 26.58 10.84
CA ARG A 384 -23.50 27.47 10.74
C ARG A 384 -24.01 27.98 12.09
N THR A 385 -23.73 27.28 13.19
CA THR A 385 -24.07 27.73 14.55
C THR A 385 -23.12 28.82 15.09
N LEU A 386 -22.03 29.13 14.39
CA LEU A 386 -21.21 30.30 14.68
C LEU A 386 -21.97 31.59 14.29
N PRO A 387 -21.72 32.74 14.94
CA PRO A 387 -22.42 34.01 14.68
C PRO A 387 -22.05 34.69 13.33
N GLN A 388 -21.93 33.91 12.26
CA GLN A 388 -21.46 34.35 10.94
C GLN A 388 -22.42 33.97 9.81
N THR A 389 -22.15 34.50 8.61
CA THR A 389 -22.99 34.31 7.41
C THR A 389 -22.95 32.87 6.89
N VAL A 390 -23.97 32.47 6.11
CA VAL A 390 -24.05 31.14 5.48
C VAL A 390 -22.86 30.83 4.56
N ALA A 391 -22.17 31.86 4.06
CA ALA A 391 -20.95 31.71 3.27
C ALA A 391 -19.84 30.98 4.05
N LYS A 392 -19.71 31.24 5.37
CA LYS A 392 -18.71 30.58 6.22
C LYS A 392 -18.99 29.08 6.41
N ALA A 393 -20.25 28.65 6.36
CA ALA A 393 -20.60 27.23 6.45
C ALA A 393 -20.15 26.42 5.21
N GLN A 394 -19.97 27.07 4.05
CA GLN A 394 -19.35 26.41 2.88
C GLN A 394 -17.86 26.09 3.11
N ALA A 395 -17.22 26.79 4.05
CA ALA A 395 -15.84 26.53 4.43
C ALA A 395 -15.65 25.14 5.08
N ALA A 396 -16.74 24.43 5.44
CA ALA A 396 -16.71 23.02 5.85
C ALA A 396 -15.92 22.12 4.90
N SER A 397 -15.98 22.40 3.58
CA SER A 397 -15.24 21.63 2.56
C SER A 397 -13.71 21.76 2.69
N TYR A 398 -13.23 22.77 3.42
CA TYR A 398 -11.82 23.11 3.60
C TYR A 398 -11.39 22.84 5.04
N LEU A 399 -12.22 23.21 6.03
CA LEU A 399 -11.96 22.94 7.43
C LEU A 399 -11.88 21.44 7.74
N GLY A 400 -12.75 20.62 7.13
CA GLY A 400 -12.75 19.17 7.32
C GLY A 400 -11.41 18.50 6.95
N PRO A 401 -10.93 18.65 5.70
CA PRO A 401 -9.63 18.12 5.28
C PRO A 401 -8.45 18.69 6.06
N TYR A 402 -8.50 19.96 6.47
CA TYR A 402 -7.47 20.55 7.33
C TYR A 402 -7.44 19.89 8.71
N LEU A 403 -8.59 19.76 9.38
CA LEU A 403 -8.68 19.13 10.70
C LEU A 403 -8.40 17.62 10.66
N GLU A 404 -8.66 16.96 9.53
CA GLU A 404 -8.16 15.61 9.27
C GLU A 404 -6.64 15.56 9.24
N ARG A 405 -6.00 16.57 8.61
CA ARG A 405 -4.55 16.66 8.51
C ARG A 405 -3.86 16.98 9.83
N VAL A 406 -4.49 17.80 10.67
CA VAL A 406 -4.03 18.10 12.04
C VAL A 406 -4.20 16.88 12.97
N GLY A 407 -5.06 15.92 12.61
CA GLY A 407 -5.32 14.74 13.43
C GLY A 407 -6.53 14.87 14.35
N VAL A 408 -7.34 15.92 14.19
CA VAL A 408 -8.59 16.14 14.94
C VAL A 408 -9.72 15.25 14.38
N PHE A 409 -9.76 15.07 13.06
CA PHE A 409 -10.73 14.22 12.38
C PHE A 409 -10.10 12.95 11.78
N LYS A 410 -10.88 11.88 11.71
CA LYS A 410 -10.57 10.66 10.96
C LYS A 410 -11.61 10.43 9.88
N LEU A 411 -11.20 10.42 8.61
CA LEU A 411 -12.10 10.11 7.51
C LEU A 411 -12.55 8.65 7.56
N ILE A 412 -13.86 8.43 7.53
CA ILE A 412 -14.49 7.10 7.57
C ILE A 412 -14.97 6.70 6.18
N VAL A 413 -15.57 7.64 5.45
CA VAL A 413 -16.04 7.44 4.07
C VAL A 413 -15.68 8.68 3.25
N PRO A 414 -15.02 8.55 2.08
CA PRO A 414 -14.63 9.71 1.28
C PRO A 414 -15.79 10.31 0.48
N ARG A 415 -16.80 9.51 0.08
CA ARG A 415 -17.95 9.97 -0.72
C ARG A 415 -19.25 9.24 -0.34
N PRO A 416 -20.28 9.94 0.17
CA PRO A 416 -20.22 11.31 0.70
C PRO A 416 -19.26 11.36 1.90
N ALA A 417 -18.53 12.48 2.05
CA ALA A 417 -17.52 12.62 3.10
C ALA A 417 -18.14 12.48 4.49
N ARG A 418 -17.61 11.54 5.28
CA ARG A 418 -17.97 11.31 6.68
C ARG A 418 -16.70 11.19 7.51
N TRP A 419 -16.61 11.97 8.59
CA TRP A 419 -15.51 11.92 9.53
C TRP A 419 -15.96 11.44 10.89
N ARG A 420 -15.01 11.05 11.72
CA ARG A 420 -15.18 10.80 13.15
C ARG A 420 -14.24 11.74 13.92
N LEU A 421 -14.70 12.29 15.04
CA LEU A 421 -13.85 13.02 15.97
C LEU A 421 -12.96 12.02 16.73
N VAL A 422 -11.65 12.25 16.77
CA VAL A 422 -10.68 11.32 17.40
C VAL A 422 -9.90 11.93 18.56
N VAL A 423 -10.19 13.17 18.91
CA VAL A 423 -9.57 13.92 20.01
C VAL A 423 -10.66 14.56 20.86
N ASP A 424 -10.35 14.85 22.12
CA ASP A 424 -11.27 15.59 22.96
C ASP A 424 -11.27 17.08 22.60
N PRO A 425 -12.41 17.80 22.73
CA PRO A 425 -12.52 19.19 22.31
C PRO A 425 -11.55 20.14 23.02
N GLU A 426 -11.08 19.75 24.20
CA GLU A 426 -10.12 20.51 25.03
C GLU A 426 -8.72 20.51 24.40
N ASP A 427 -8.35 19.46 23.68
CA ASP A 427 -7.01 19.27 23.11
C ASP A 427 -6.83 19.92 21.73
N VAL A 428 -7.93 20.30 21.08
CA VAL A 428 -7.95 20.72 19.67
C VAL A 428 -7.09 21.97 19.41
N THR A 429 -7.17 22.95 20.31
CA THR A 429 -6.44 24.21 20.20
C THR A 429 -4.93 23.98 20.26
N GLU A 430 -4.49 23.12 21.18
CA GLU A 430 -3.08 22.78 21.36
C GLU A 430 -2.55 21.98 20.16
N LEU A 431 -3.31 20.99 19.70
CA LEU A 431 -3.00 20.22 18.50
C LEU A 431 -2.81 21.11 17.26
N ILE A 432 -3.61 22.15 17.11
CA ILE A 432 -3.47 23.10 15.99
C ILE A 432 -2.19 23.93 16.16
N LYS A 433 -1.88 24.40 17.38
CA LYS A 433 -0.64 25.14 17.66
C LYS A 433 0.59 24.29 17.34
N GLU A 434 0.65 23.10 17.92
CA GLU A 434 1.74 22.13 17.69
C GLU A 434 1.92 21.79 16.21
N TYR A 435 0.83 21.70 15.44
CA TYR A 435 0.88 21.40 14.01
C TYR A 435 1.55 22.51 13.19
N HIS A 436 1.42 23.78 13.58
CA HIS A 436 2.03 24.93 12.86
C HIS A 436 3.39 25.35 13.40
N GLU A 437 3.82 24.83 14.55
CA GLU A 437 5.17 25.04 15.10
C GLU A 437 6.23 24.07 14.53
N GLN A 438 5.79 23.04 13.81
CA GLN A 438 6.63 22.01 13.13
C GLN A 438 7.06 22.44 11.72
#